data_AF-A0A7S0AEZ2-F1
#
_entry.id   AF-A0A7S0AEZ2-F1
#
_cell.length_a   1.000
_cell.length_b   1.000
_cell.length_c   1.000
_cell.angle_alpha   90.00
_cell.angle_beta   90.00
_cell.angle_gamma   90.00
#
_symmetry.space_group_name_H-M   'P 1'
#
loop_
_entity.id
_entity.type
_entity.pdbx_description
1 polymer ?
#
loop_
_entity_poly.entity_id
_entity_poly.type
_entity_poly.pdbx_seq_one_letter_code
_entity_poly.pdbx_strand_id
1 'polypeptide(L)'
;RLARGVALVWPRVGRAPMASCLVRVCGWTSGCLASSLVLLLALVWGLERRDALYPGYGIDMPSSLVGRVAVVTGSSSGIGYEAASILLNLGAQVIVHSPSQERAAARAAS
;
A
#
# COMPACT_ATOMS: atom_id res chain seq x y z
N ARG A 1 -46.29 46.33 17.95
CA ARG A 1 -46.99 45.69 16.80
C ARG A 1 -46.33 44.34 16.56
N LEU A 2 -47.12 43.25 16.71
CA LEU A 2 -46.91 41.84 16.31
C LEU A 2 -45.62 41.15 16.84
N ALA A 3 -45.64 40.22 17.82
CA ALA A 3 -46.41 39.00 18.07
C ALA A 3 -46.09 37.81 17.14
N ARG A 4 -45.74 36.66 17.78
CA ARG A 4 -45.69 35.23 17.36
C ARG A 4 -44.29 34.65 17.67
N GLY A 5 -44.04 33.87 18.73
CA GLY A 5 -44.91 32.91 19.41
C GLY A 5 -44.75 31.53 18.76
N VAL A 6 -43.62 30.86 18.99
CA VAL A 6 -43.47 29.43 18.68
C VAL A 6 -43.56 28.68 19.99
N ALA A 7 -44.73 28.08 20.20
CA ALA A 7 -45.02 27.24 21.33
C ALA A 7 -44.14 25.98 21.29
N LEU A 8 -43.34 25.80 22.33
CA LEU A 8 -42.76 24.51 22.70
C LEU A 8 -43.91 23.57 23.09
N VAL A 9 -44.42 22.84 22.11
CA VAL A 9 -45.29 21.69 22.36
C VAL A 9 -44.39 20.56 22.84
N TRP A 10 -44.34 20.39 24.16
CA TRP A 10 -43.76 19.20 24.77
C TRP A 10 -44.74 18.04 24.56
N PRO A 11 -44.37 16.94 23.87
CA PRO A 11 -45.23 15.78 23.84
C PRO A 11 -45.17 15.11 25.22
N ARG A 12 -46.34 14.99 25.86
CA ARG A 12 -46.58 14.09 26.99
C ARG A 12 -46.01 12.71 26.67
N VAL A 13 -44.99 12.31 27.42
CA VAL A 13 -44.47 10.93 27.41
C VAL A 13 -45.51 10.04 28.07
N GLY A 14 -46.47 9.57 27.27
CA GLY A 14 -47.38 8.49 27.62
C GLY A 14 -46.66 7.14 27.54
N ARG A 15 -46.85 6.31 28.57
CA ARG A 15 -46.40 4.91 28.63
C ARG A 15 -46.97 4.09 27.47
N ALA A 16 -46.11 3.33 26.80
CA ALA A 16 -46.25 1.91 26.39
C ALA A 16 -45.16 1.55 25.36
N PRO A 17 -44.96 0.27 24.98
CA PRO A 17 -44.65 -0.92 25.76
C PRO A 17 -43.32 -1.57 25.31
N MET A 18 -42.92 -2.65 25.98
CA MET A 18 -41.65 -3.40 25.88
C MET A 18 -41.32 -4.06 24.51
N ALA A 19 -41.52 -3.40 23.37
CA ALA A 19 -41.22 -3.96 22.04
C ALA A 19 -39.89 -3.46 21.43
N SER A 20 -39.24 -2.49 22.07
CA SER A 20 -38.07 -1.77 21.52
C SER A 20 -36.72 -2.45 21.77
N CYS A 21 -36.65 -3.52 22.56
CA CYS A 21 -35.38 -4.20 22.85
C CYS A 21 -34.92 -5.15 21.72
N LEU A 22 -35.84 -5.80 21.00
CA LEU A 22 -35.45 -6.80 19.99
C LEU A 22 -34.87 -6.18 18.72
N VAL A 23 -35.36 -5.00 18.31
CA VAL A 23 -34.91 -4.32 17.08
C VAL A 23 -33.48 -3.78 17.24
N ARG A 24 -33.06 -3.47 18.47
CA ARG A 24 -31.72 -2.91 18.76
C ARG A 24 -30.62 -3.98 18.69
N VAL A 25 -30.95 -5.26 18.95
CA VAL A 25 -30.03 -6.40 18.79
C VAL A 25 -29.89 -6.79 17.30
N CYS A 26 -30.97 -6.70 16.52
CA CYS A 26 -30.98 -7.04 15.09
C CYS A 26 -30.23 -6.05 14.19
N GLY A 27 -30.15 -4.76 14.58
CA GLY A 27 -29.35 -3.76 13.88
C GLY A 27 -27.83 -3.96 14.06
N TRP A 28 -27.42 -4.61 15.16
CA TRP A 28 -26.01 -4.83 15.46
C TRP A 28 -25.43 -6.03 14.70
N THR A 29 -26.23 -7.09 14.50
CA THR A 29 -25.83 -8.26 13.69
C THR A 29 -25.76 -7.94 12.19
N SER A 30 -26.64 -7.08 11.69
CA SER A 30 -26.64 -6.64 10.29
C SER A 30 -25.49 -5.67 9.97
N GLY A 31 -25.07 -4.84 10.92
CA GLY A 31 -23.86 -4.02 10.78
C GLY A 31 -22.57 -4.84 10.70
N CYS A 32 -22.44 -5.89 11.52
CA CYS A 32 -21.25 -6.75 11.52
C CYS A 32 -21.07 -7.54 10.22
N LEU A 33 -22.17 -8.03 9.64
CA LEU A 33 -22.13 -8.74 8.35
C LEU A 33 -21.72 -7.81 7.20
N ALA A 34 -22.21 -6.57 7.20
CA ALA A 34 -21.82 -5.58 6.20
C ALA A 34 -20.33 -5.21 6.31
N SER A 35 -19.81 -4.98 7.52
CA SER A 35 -18.38 -4.69 7.73
C SER A 35 -17.47 -5.85 7.36
N SER A 36 -17.88 -7.08 7.67
CA SER A 36 -17.12 -8.28 7.31
C SER A 36 -17.10 -8.50 5.79
N LEU A 37 -18.22 -8.28 5.09
CA LEU A 37 -18.30 -8.39 3.64
C LEU A 37 -17.42 -7.34 2.94
N VAL A 38 -17.41 -6.09 3.41
CA VAL A 38 -16.54 -5.03 2.86
C VAL A 38 -15.05 -5.37 3.04
N LEU A 39 -14.66 -5.89 4.20
CA LEU A 39 -13.29 -6.36 4.45
C LEU A 39 -12.90 -7.52 3.54
N LEU A 40 -13.81 -8.47 3.33
CA LEU A 40 -13.59 -9.64 2.48
C LEU A 40 -13.41 -9.21 1.01
N LEU A 41 -14.25 -8.29 0.52
CA LEU A 41 -14.12 -7.71 -0.82
C LEU A 41 -12.81 -6.93 -0.96
N ALA A 42 -12.41 -6.14 0.04
CA ALA A 42 -11.15 -5.40 0.02
C ALA A 42 -9.93 -6.34 0.04
N LEU A 43 -10.00 -7.47 0.75
CA LEU A 43 -8.96 -8.50 0.74
C LEU A 43 -8.87 -9.20 -0.61
N VAL A 44 -10.00 -9.63 -1.18
CA VAL A 44 -10.02 -10.28 -2.51
C VAL A 44 -9.50 -9.32 -3.59
N TRP A 45 -10.01 -8.09 -3.63
CA TRP A 45 -9.52 -7.06 -4.57
C TRP A 45 -8.06 -6.65 -4.30
N GLY A 46 -7.65 -6.62 -3.03
CA GLY A 46 -6.28 -6.28 -2.65
C GLY A 46 -5.26 -7.37 -2.97
N LEU A 47 -5.68 -8.64 -2.93
CA LEU A 47 -4.87 -9.79 -3.31
C LEU A 47 -4.77 -9.90 -4.84
N GLU A 48 -5.87 -9.70 -5.57
CA GLU A 48 -5.91 -9.65 -7.04
C GLU A 48 -5.00 -8.55 -7.62
N ARG A 49 -4.79 -7.45 -6.88
CA ARG A 49 -3.92 -6.34 -7.30
C ARG A 49 -2.43 -6.56 -7.03
N ARG A 50 -2.02 -7.68 -6.42
CA ARG A 50 -0.59 -7.93 -6.13
C ARG A 50 0.23 -8.22 -7.37
N ASP A 51 -0.40 -8.63 -8.47
CA ASP A 51 0.30 -8.98 -9.71
C ASP A 51 0.45 -7.79 -10.67
N ALA A 52 -0.16 -6.64 -10.36
CA ALA A 52 0.00 -5.43 -11.13
C ALA A 52 1.28 -4.69 -10.69
N LEU A 53 2.44 -5.13 -11.18
CA LEU A 53 3.61 -4.26 -11.21
C LEU A 53 3.20 -2.96 -11.90
N TYR A 54 3.36 -1.84 -11.19
CA TYR A 54 3.17 -0.53 -11.81
C TYR A 54 4.17 -0.39 -12.96
N PRO A 55 3.74 0.01 -14.16
CA PRO A 55 4.66 0.30 -15.24
C PRO A 55 5.58 1.42 -14.74
N GLY A 56 6.86 1.08 -14.55
CA GLY A 56 7.87 2.06 -14.22
C GLY A 56 7.95 3.08 -15.35
N TYR A 57 8.25 4.34 -15.02
CA TYR A 57 8.58 5.34 -16.01
C TYR A 57 9.91 4.90 -16.64
N GLY A 58 9.83 4.21 -17.79
CA GLY A 58 10.99 3.62 -18.45
C GLY A 58 11.96 4.72 -18.84
N ILE A 59 13.16 4.69 -18.25
CA ILE A 59 14.27 5.48 -18.75
C ILE A 59 14.90 4.65 -19.86
N ASP A 60 14.98 5.19 -21.06
CA ASP A 60 15.64 4.53 -22.18
C ASP A 60 17.11 4.28 -21.80
N MET A 61 17.42 3.02 -21.53
CA MET A 61 18.78 2.61 -21.23
C MET A 61 19.51 2.43 -22.56
N PRO A 62 20.66 3.09 -22.77
CA PRO A 62 21.43 2.90 -23.98
C PRO A 62 21.83 1.43 -24.13
N SER A 63 21.87 0.95 -25.38
CA SER A 63 22.23 -0.44 -25.71
C SER A 63 23.69 -0.79 -25.35
N SER A 64 24.52 0.20 -25.04
CA SER A 64 25.92 0.03 -24.66
C SER A 64 26.36 1.13 -23.67
N LEU A 65 27.13 0.74 -22.67
CA LEU A 65 27.81 1.61 -21.71
C LEU A 65 29.33 1.44 -21.75
N VAL A 66 29.87 0.95 -22.85
CA VAL A 66 31.32 0.74 -23.02
C VAL A 66 32.09 2.04 -22.81
N GLY A 67 33.14 1.99 -21.97
CA GLY A 67 33.96 3.14 -21.62
C GLY A 67 33.34 4.08 -20.59
N ARG A 68 32.17 3.74 -20.02
CA ARG A 68 31.60 4.44 -18.87
C ARG A 68 32.01 3.74 -17.57
N VAL A 69 32.14 4.52 -16.51
CA VAL A 69 32.35 4.03 -15.15
C VAL A 69 31.11 4.33 -14.32
N ALA A 70 30.57 3.32 -13.64
CA ALA A 70 29.41 3.45 -12.77
C ALA A 70 29.77 3.02 -11.34
N VAL A 71 29.35 3.79 -10.35
CA VAL A 71 29.50 3.44 -8.93
C VAL A 71 28.13 3.03 -8.42
N VAL A 72 28.04 1.82 -7.86
CA VAL A 72 26.79 1.30 -7.30
C VAL A 72 26.95 1.10 -5.81
N THR A 73 26.11 1.78 -5.04
CA THR A 73 26.03 1.66 -3.58
C THR A 73 24.98 0.63 -3.18
N GLY A 74 25.24 -0.11 -2.10
CA GLY A 74 24.31 -1.17 -1.66
C GLY A 74 24.26 -2.38 -2.61
N SER A 75 25.31 -2.61 -3.39
CA SER A 75 25.40 -3.69 -4.39
C SER A 75 25.69 -5.08 -3.79
N SER A 76 25.70 -5.21 -2.47
CA SER A 76 25.87 -6.51 -1.80
C SER A 76 24.66 -7.44 -1.99
N SER A 77 23.47 -6.89 -2.23
CA SER A 77 22.22 -7.67 -2.35
C SER A 77 21.08 -6.88 -2.99
N GLY A 78 20.07 -7.59 -3.51
CA GLY A 78 18.81 -7.01 -3.97
C GLY A 78 18.98 -6.18 -5.24
N ILE A 79 18.21 -5.09 -5.34
CA ILE A 79 18.13 -4.26 -6.54
C ILE A 79 19.50 -3.68 -6.94
N GLY A 80 20.34 -3.31 -5.95
CA GLY A 80 21.68 -2.79 -6.23
C GLY A 80 22.61 -3.81 -6.89
N TYR A 81 22.47 -5.09 -6.55
CA TYR A 81 23.24 -6.16 -7.17
C TYR A 81 22.81 -6.39 -8.63
N GLU A 82 21.49 -6.48 -8.86
CA GLU A 82 20.96 -6.66 -10.22
C GLU A 82 21.29 -5.45 -11.12
N ALA A 83 21.16 -4.23 -10.58
CA ALA A 83 21.56 -3.02 -11.31
C ALA A 83 23.05 -3.04 -11.68
N ALA A 84 23.93 -3.43 -10.75
CA ALA A 84 25.35 -3.57 -11.02
C ALA A 84 25.64 -4.62 -12.11
N SER A 85 24.95 -5.75 -12.08
CA SER A 85 25.08 -6.82 -13.09
C SER A 85 24.64 -6.34 -14.48
N ILE A 86 23.50 -5.65 -14.59
CA ILE A 86 23.01 -5.10 -15.85
C ILE A 86 24.01 -4.06 -16.41
N LEU A 87 24.53 -3.16 -15.57
CA LEU A 87 25.51 -2.17 -15.97
C LEU A 87 26.82 -2.81 -16.48
N LEU A 88 27.27 -3.87 -15.82
CA LEU A 88 28.45 -4.63 -16.24
C LEU A 88 28.21 -5.33 -17.59
N ASN A 89 27.05 -5.96 -17.77
CA ASN A 89 26.66 -6.62 -19.02
C ASN A 89 26.53 -5.65 -20.20
N LEU A 90 26.17 -4.39 -19.93
CA LEU A 90 26.17 -3.32 -20.93
C LEU A 90 27.59 -2.80 -21.27
N GLY A 91 28.63 -3.30 -20.60
CA GLY A 91 30.04 -2.98 -20.85
C GLY A 91 30.59 -1.81 -20.03
N ALA A 92 29.85 -1.35 -19.00
CA ALA A 92 30.38 -0.35 -18.07
C ALA A 92 31.43 -0.98 -17.13
N GLN A 93 32.40 -0.18 -16.69
CA GLN A 93 33.21 -0.53 -15.53
C GLN A 93 32.43 -0.21 -14.25
N VAL A 94 32.16 -1.22 -13.43
CA VAL A 94 31.33 -1.07 -12.24
C VAL A 94 32.18 -1.11 -10.97
N ILE A 95 32.08 -0.07 -10.15
CA ILE A 95 32.67 0.00 -8.82
C ILE A 95 31.59 -0.36 -7.80
N VAL A 96 31.85 -1.42 -7.04
CA VAL A 96 30.90 -2.05 -6.12
C VAL A 96 31.14 -1.49 -4.71
N HIS A 97 30.12 -0.88 -4.09
CA HIS A 97 30.22 -0.34 -2.73
C HIS A 97 29.17 -0.94 -1.79
N SER A 98 29.64 -1.49 -0.66
CA SER A 98 28.77 -1.94 0.42
C SER A 98 29.43 -1.73 1.79
N PRO A 99 28.66 -1.70 2.90
CA PRO A 99 29.20 -1.51 4.24
C PRO A 99 30.21 -2.58 4.67
N SER A 100 30.10 -3.79 4.13
CA SER A 100 31.00 -4.91 4.43
C SER A 100 31.88 -5.21 3.21
N GLN A 101 33.18 -4.96 3.33
CA GLN A 101 34.13 -5.18 2.24
C GLN A 101 34.13 -6.64 1.77
N GLU A 102 34.03 -7.60 2.69
CA GLU A 102 33.98 -9.04 2.38
C GLU A 102 32.81 -9.39 1.45
N ARG A 103 31.60 -8.89 1.74
CA ARG A 103 30.42 -9.18 0.90
C ARG A 103 30.52 -8.49 -0.46
N ALA A 104 31.07 -7.27 -0.52
CA ALA A 104 31.31 -6.60 -1.79
C ALA A 104 32.33 -7.39 -2.63
N ALA A 105 33.43 -7.84 -2.03
CA ALA A 105 34.46 -8.61 -2.73
C ALA A 105 33.93 -9.97 -3.22
N ALA A 106 33.19 -10.69 -2.37
CA ALA A 106 32.58 -11.97 -2.75
C ALA A 106 31.61 -11.84 -3.94
N ARG A 107 30.91 -10.70 -4.06
CA ARG A 107 29.97 -10.42 -5.17
C ARG A 107 30.63 -9.81 -6.40
N ALA A 108 31.76 -9.11 -6.23
CA ALA A 108 32.53 -8.61 -7.36
C ALA A 108 33.31 -9.73 -8.08
N ALA A 109 33.56 -10.85 -7.40
CA ALA A 109 34.27 -12.00 -7.94
C ALA A 109 33.34 -13.04 -8.61
N SER A 110 32.02 -12.91 -8.45
CA SER A 110 31.00 -13.79 -9.03
C SER A 110 30.47 -13.22 -10.34
#